data_AF-A0A0S8ED77-F1
#
_entry.id   AF-A0A0S8ED77-F1
#
_cell.length_a   1.000
_cell.length_b   1.000
_cell.length_c   1.000
_cell.angle_alpha   90.00
_cell.angle_beta   90.00
_cell.angle_gamma   90.00
#
_symmetry.space_group_name_H-M   'P 1'
#
loop_
_entity.id
_entity.type
_entity.pdbx_description
1 polymer ?
#
loop_
_entity_poly.entity_id
_entity_poly.type
_entity_poly.pdbx_seq_one_letter_code
_entity_poly.pdbx_strand_id
1 'polypeptide(L)' 'MSEKRSSSTEYFYDTFASPIGVLYLLCSGKTLYEIDFQKPTGALRKGTAPPLLEKELKEYFENGREEFTQKIAFR' A
#
# COMPACT_ATOMS: atom_id res chain seq x y z
N MET A 1 -34.80 -9.20 4.99
CA MET A 1 -33.60 -8.57 5.59
C MET A 1 -32.50 -8.66 4.56
N SER A 2 -32.14 -7.55 3.93
CA SER A 2 -31.13 -7.55 2.87
C SER A 2 -29.76 -7.71 3.52
N GLU A 3 -29.20 -8.92 3.43
CA GLU A 3 -27.79 -9.17 3.68
C GLU A 3 -26.98 -8.31 2.72
N LYS A 4 -26.53 -7.15 3.19
CA LYS A 4 -25.45 -6.40 2.55
C LYS A 4 -24.23 -7.30 2.66
N ARG A 5 -23.95 -8.09 1.61
CA ARG A 5 -22.65 -8.72 1.41
C ARG A 5 -21.62 -7.61 1.40
N SER A 6 -21.01 -7.38 2.56
CA SER A 6 -19.94 -6.42 2.73
C SER A 6 -18.82 -6.75 1.75
N SER A 7 -18.52 -5.75 0.93
CA SER A 7 -17.38 -5.55 0.04
C SER A 7 -16.41 -6.72 -0.10
N SER A 8 -16.35 -7.29 -1.31
CA SER A 8 -15.10 -7.84 -1.83
C SER A 8 -13.99 -6.85 -1.50
N THR A 9 -13.07 -7.25 -0.63
CA THR A 9 -11.92 -6.44 -0.22
C THR A 9 -11.00 -6.37 -1.44
N GLU A 10 -11.29 -5.43 -2.35
CA GLU A 10 -10.54 -5.25 -3.59
C GLU A 10 -9.12 -4.83 -3.20
N TYR A 11 -8.18 -5.71 -3.48
CA TYR A 11 -6.77 -5.39 -3.42
C TYR A 11 -6.43 -4.50 -4.61
N PHE A 12 -5.67 -3.45 -4.34
CA PHE A 12 -5.14 -2.56 -5.34
C PHE A 12 -3.66 -2.34 -5.06
N TYR A 13 -2.92 -1.98 -6.11
CA TYR A 13 -1.54 -1.55 -5.94
C TYR A 13 -1.41 -0.06 -6.23
N ASP A 14 -0.48 0.57 -5.56
CA ASP A 14 0.00 1.89 -5.92
C ASP A 14 1.51 1.86 -6.17
N THR A 15 2.04 2.92 -6.76
CA THR A 15 3.47 3.03 -7.09
C THR A 15 4.07 4.24 -6.41
N PHE A 16 5.11 4.01 -5.62
CA PHE A 16 5.88 5.06 -4.97
C PHE A 16 7.28 5.14 -5.58
N ALA A 17 7.65 6.31 -6.09
CA ALA A 17 9.00 6.54 -6.62
C ALA A 17 9.96 6.84 -5.46
N SER A 18 10.81 5.88 -5.11
CA SER A 18 11.86 6.04 -4.11
C SER A 18 13.22 6.34 -4.76
N PRO A 19 14.20 6.88 -4.01
CA PRO A 19 15.56 7.11 -4.51
C PRO A 19 16.26 5.84 -5.01
N ILE A 20 15.81 4.66 -4.56
CA ILE A 20 16.38 3.36 -4.89
C ILE A 20 15.58 2.61 -5.97
N GLY A 21 14.48 3.18 -6.45
CA GLY A 21 13.62 2.57 -7.48
C GLY A 21 12.13 2.76 -7.23
N VAL A 22 11.29 2.14 -8.07
CA VAL A 22 9.84 2.18 -7.90
C VAL A 22 9.42 1.07 -6.93
N LEU A 23 8.75 1.46 -5.86
CA LEU A 23 8.09 0.56 -4.93
C LEU A 23 6.64 0.35 -5.36
N TYR A 24 6.21 -0.90 -5.37
CA TYR A 24 4.82 -1.29 -5.54
C TYR A 24 4.22 -1.58 -4.17
N LEU A 25 3.19 -0.80 -3.82
CA LEU A 25 2.51 -0.86 -2.53
C LEU A 25 1.19 -1.61 -2.70
N LEU A 26 1.10 -2.84 -2.18
CA LEU A 26 -0.13 -3.61 -2.19
C LEU A 26 -1.01 -3.20 -1.01
N CYS A 27 -2.17 -2.65 -1.30
CA CYS A 27 -3.10 -2.16 -0.29
C CYS A 27 -4.47 -2.83 -0.43
N SER A 28 -5.21 -2.88 0.68
CA SER A 28 -6.66 -3.04 0.62
C SER A 28 -7.35 -2.09 1.57
N GLY A 29 -8.20 -1.23 1.00
CA GLY A 29 -8.78 -0.08 1.69
C GLY A 29 -7.69 0.82 2.28
N LYS A 30 -7.58 0.83 3.61
CA LYS A 30 -6.62 1.64 4.38
C LYS A 30 -5.48 0.82 4.99
N THR A 31 -5.34 -0.44 4.60
CA THR A 31 -4.34 -1.36 5.15
C THR A 31 -3.31 -1.69 4.08
N LEU A 32 -2.04 -1.59 4.44
CA LEU A 32 -0.92 -2.02 3.62
C LEU A 32 -0.66 -3.51 3.87
N TYR A 33 -0.49 -4.28 2.80
CA TYR A 33 -0.23 -5.71 2.86
C TYR A 33 1.20 -6.08 2.47
N GLU A 34 1.72 -5.42 1.44
CA GLU A 34 3.02 -5.78 0.87
C GLU A 34 3.68 -4.54 0.26
N ILE A 35 5.01 -4.51 0.34
CA ILE A 35 5.85 -3.55 -0.38
C ILE A 35 6.88 -4.39 -1.14
N ASP A 36 6.91 -4.24 -2.46
CA ASP A 36 7.88 -4.95 -3.30
C ASP A 36 8.46 -4.02 -4.38
N PHE A 37 9.67 -4.31 -4.87
CA PHE A 37 10.26 -3.62 -6.02
C PHE A 37 9.77 -4.18 -7.35
N GLN A 38 9.17 -5.37 -7.31
CA GLN A 38 8.56 -6.01 -8.46
C GLN A 38 7.09 -5.64 -8.54
N LYS A 39 6.63 -5.45 -9.78
CA LYS A 39 5.21 -5.24 -10.04
C LYS A 39 4.44 -6.47 -9.57
N PRO A 40 3.37 -6.31 -8.78
CA PRO A 40 2.66 -7.45 -8.23
C PRO A 40 2.06 -8.30 -9.36
N THR A 41 2.37 -9.59 -9.34
CA THR A 41 1.89 -10.57 -10.31
C THR A 41 0.43 -10.90 -10.03
N GLY A 42 -0.48 -10.09 -10.57
CA GLY A 42 -1.91 -10.31 -10.45
C GLY A 42 -2.72 -9.28 -11.22
N ALA A 43 -4.00 -9.59 -11.47
CA ALA A 43 -4.98 -8.65 -12.01
C ALA A 43 -5.42 -7.65 -10.93
N LEU A 44 -4.46 -6.97 -10.30
CA LEU A 44 -4.70 -5.92 -9.33
C LEU A 44 -4.95 -4.61 -10.07
N ARG A 45 -5.90 -3.83 -9.57
CA ARG A 45 -6.15 -2.48 -10.10
C ARG A 45 -5.11 -1.52 -9.55
N LYS A 46 -4.72 -0.54 -10.37
CA LYS A 46 -3.96 0.60 -9.87
C LYS A 46 -4.92 1.48 -9.05
N GLY A 47 -4.57 1.74 -7.80
CA GLY A 47 -5.31 2.60 -6.89
C GLY A 47 -4.42 3.72 -6.37
N THR A 48 -4.84 4.32 -5.26
CA THR A 48 -4.06 5.33 -4.55
C THR A 48 -3.83 4.84 -3.13
N ALA A 49 -2.57 4.72 -2.74
CA ALA A 49 -2.21 4.36 -1.38
C ALA A 49 -2.70 5.43 -0.39
N PRO A 50 -2.84 5.10 0.90
CA PRO A 50 -3.14 6.09 1.91
C PRO A 50 -2.11 7.24 1.85
N PRO A 51 -2.53 8.51 1.82
CA PRO A 51 -1.60 9.64 1.72
C PRO A 51 -0.68 9.76 2.94
N LEU A 52 -1.05 9.11 4.04
CA LEU A 52 -0.18 8.95 5.20
C LEU A 52 1.04 8.11 4.84
N LEU A 53 0.83 6.90 4.31
CA LEU A 53 1.91 5.98 3.93
C LEU A 53 2.91 6.63 2.96
N GLU A 54 2.42 7.38 1.96
CA GLU A 54 3.30 8.10 1.04
C GLU A 54 4.23 9.09 1.77
N LYS A 55 3.70 9.83 2.74
CA LYS A 55 4.50 10.74 3.58
C LYS A 55 5.50 9.98 4.45
N GLU A 56 5.08 8.88 5.07
CA GLU A 56 5.97 8.08 5.92
C GLU A 56 7.12 7.46 5.10
N LEU A 57 6.84 6.97 3.90
CA LEU A 57 7.87 6.46 2.99
C LEU A 57 8.82 7.57 2.55
N LYS A 58 8.30 8.75 2.21
CA LYS A 58 9.16 9.90 1.87
C LYS A 58 10.10 10.26 3.04
N GLU A 59 9.56 10.34 4.24
CA GLU A 59 10.32 10.63 5.46
C GLU A 59 11.33 9.52 5.80
N TYR A 60 10.99 8.25 5.57
CA TYR A 60 11.91 7.13 5.67
C TYR A 60 13.13 7.30 4.77
N PHE A 61 12.91 7.63 3.49
CA PHE A 61 13.99 7.81 2.54
C PHE A 61 14.80 9.10 2.74
N GLU A 62 14.18 10.18 3.25
CA GLU A 62 14.85 11.46 3.47
C GLU A 62 15.58 11.55 4.82
N ASN A 63 14.97 11.06 5.90
CA ASN A 63 15.44 11.28 7.27
C ASN A 63 15.73 9.98 8.04
N GLY A 64 15.54 8.81 7.43
CA GLY A 64 15.82 7.52 8.08
C GLY A 64 14.84 7.16 9.19
N ARG A 65 13.54 7.42 8.96
CA ARG A 65 12.46 7.08 9.89
C ARG A 65 12.51 5.61 10.33
N GLU A 66 12.24 5.35 11.61
CA GLU A 66 12.29 3.98 12.16
C GLU A 66 10.90 3.31 12.28
N GLU A 67 9.83 4.09 12.48
CA GLU A 67 8.50 3.56 12.83
C GLU A 67 7.38 4.06 11.91
N PHE A 68 6.57 3.15 11.36
CA PHE A 68 5.40 3.50 10.54
C PHE A 68 4.11 3.45 11.35
N THR A 69 3.22 4.43 11.15
CA THR A 69 1.88 4.47 11.76
C THR A 69 0.80 3.89 10.85
N GLN A 70 1.12 3.70 9.57
CA GLN A 70 0.28 3.01 8.61
C GLN A 70 -0.12 1.61 9.14
N LYS A 71 -1.41 1.29 9.05
CA LYS A 71 -1.90 -0.05 9.39
C LYS A 71 -1.33 -1.06 8.41
N ILE A 72 -0.64 -2.06 8.94
CA ILE A 72 -0.10 -3.20 8.20
C ILE A 72 -0.86 -4.48 8.55
N ALA A 73 -1.04 -5.34 7.56
CA ALA A 73 -1.51 -6.71 7.75
C ALA A 73 -0.66 -7.63 6.87
N PHE A 74 -0.35 -8.82 7.36
CA PHE A 74 0.36 -9.83 6.59
C PHE A 74 -0.64 -10.83 6.04
N ARG A 75 -0.38 -11.32 4.82
CA ARG A 75 -1.17 -12.37 4.19
C ARG A 75 -0.70 -13.75 4.64
#